data_AF-A0A1B6KIY4-F1
#
_entry.id   AF-A0A1B6KIY4-F1
#
_cell.length_a   1.000
_cell.length_b   1.000
_cell.length_c   1.000
_cell.angle_alpha   90.00
_cell.angle_beta   90.00
_cell.angle_gamma   90.00
#
_symmetry.space_group_name_H-M   'P 1'
#
loop_
_entity.id
_entity.type
_entity.pdbx_description
1 polymer ?
#
loop_
_entity_poly.entity_id
_entity_poly.type
_entity_poly.pdbx_seq_one_letter_code
_entity_poly.pdbx_strand_id
1 'polypeptide(L)'
;MFNSYDMSSRVLNGVIIFTKKSGYVKILIAVVLAVAFYSDFYCKQDRNTVFKHYNIQTGVNEGLTVGECQRFLLNGRPLTITSGTIHYFRVHPYYWRDRLRKLRALG
;
A
#
# COMPACT_ATOMS: atom_id res chain seq x y z
N MET A 1 6.61 39.37 -33.91
CA MET A 1 6.31 37.98 -33.47
C MET A 1 7.46 37.49 -32.61
N PHE A 2 7.35 37.61 -31.29
CA PHE A 2 8.33 37.03 -30.37
C PHE A 2 8.00 35.55 -30.21
N ASN A 3 8.90 34.68 -30.68
CA ASN A 3 8.65 33.27 -30.81
C ASN A 3 8.71 32.61 -29.41
N SER A 4 7.65 31.89 -29.02
CA SER A 4 7.51 31.30 -27.66
C SER A 4 8.65 30.34 -27.29
N TYR A 5 9.38 29.82 -28.27
CA TYR A 5 10.53 28.94 -28.10
C TYR A 5 11.78 29.66 -27.54
N ASP A 6 11.96 30.95 -27.82
CA ASP A 6 13.10 31.73 -27.33
C ASP A 6 12.96 32.03 -25.83
N MET A 7 11.75 32.33 -25.37
CA MET A 7 11.48 32.60 -23.95
C MET A 7 11.66 31.36 -23.07
N SER A 8 11.29 30.17 -23.58
CA SER A 8 11.50 28.90 -22.86
C SER A 8 12.98 28.54 -22.70
N SER A 9 13.78 28.76 -23.76
CA SER A 9 15.21 28.45 -23.74
C SER A 9 16.01 29.34 -22.77
N ARG A 10 15.64 30.61 -22.62
CA ARG A 10 16.32 31.55 -21.71
C ARG A 10 16.02 31.25 -20.24
N VAL A 11 14.82 30.77 -19.93
CA VAL A 11 14.43 30.33 -18.58
C VAL A 11 15.14 29.02 -18.22
N LEU A 12 15.14 28.04 -19.13
CA LEU A 12 15.86 26.77 -18.96
C LEU A 12 17.37 26.99 -18.79
N ASN A 13 17.98 27.82 -19.64
CA ASN A 13 19.41 28.13 -19.53
C ASN A 13 19.74 28.90 -18.24
N GLY A 14 18.87 29.82 -17.79
CA GLY A 14 19.05 30.52 -16.51
C GLY A 14 19.01 29.59 -15.30
N VAL A 15 18.07 28.62 -15.28
CA VAL A 15 17.97 27.60 -14.23
C VAL A 15 19.17 26.65 -14.24
N ILE A 16 19.66 26.26 -15.43
CA ILE A 16 20.86 25.41 -15.57
C ILE A 16 22.13 26.15 -15.10
N ILE A 17 22.25 27.45 -15.40
CA ILE A 17 23.40 28.26 -14.93
C ILE A 17 23.36 28.45 -13.41
N PHE A 18 22.19 28.62 -12.81
CA PHE A 18 22.03 28.76 -11.34
C PHE A 18 22.36 27.46 -10.59
N THR A 19 21.96 26.30 -11.13
CA THR A 19 22.28 24.98 -10.56
C THR A 19 23.75 24.57 -10.71
N LYS A 20 24.49 25.21 -11.63
CA LYS A 20 25.93 24.95 -11.85
C LYS A 20 26.84 25.63 -10.81
N LYS A 21 26.37 26.70 -10.13
CA LYS A 21 27.24 27.60 -9.36
C LYS A 21 27.22 27.41 -7.83
N SER A 22 26.25 26.67 -7.27
CA SER A 22 26.11 26.56 -5.81
C SER A 22 25.83 25.13 -5.36
N GLY A 23 26.83 24.51 -4.71
CA GLY A 23 26.72 23.16 -4.13
C GLY A 23 25.64 23.07 -3.04
N TYR A 24 25.35 24.18 -2.35
CA TYR A 24 24.33 24.25 -1.30
C TYR A 24 22.91 24.00 -1.83
N VAL A 25 22.59 24.48 -3.04
CA VAL A 25 21.26 24.27 -3.65
C VAL A 25 21.01 22.78 -3.94
N LYS A 26 22.05 22.04 -4.34
CA LYS A 26 21.96 20.59 -4.57
C LYS A 26 21.72 19.82 -3.26
N ILE A 27 22.39 20.22 -2.18
CA ILE A 27 22.21 19.63 -0.85
C ILE A 27 20.79 19.90 -0.34
N LEU A 28 20.28 21.14 -0.49
CA LEU A 28 18.93 21.49 -0.08
C LEU A 28 17.87 20.64 -0.81
N ILE A 29 17.99 20.49 -2.13
CA ILE A 29 17.08 19.66 -2.93
C ILE A 29 17.17 18.19 -2.48
N ALA A 30 18.39 17.66 -2.25
CA ALA A 30 18.57 16.29 -1.79
C ALA A 30 17.93 16.04 -0.40
N VAL A 31 18.04 17.02 0.52
CA VAL A 31 17.41 16.94 1.85
C VAL A 31 15.89 16.97 1.73
N VAL A 32 15.32 17.87 0.92
CA VAL A 32 13.87 17.93 0.70
C VAL A 32 13.35 16.63 0.08
N LEU A 33 14.06 16.07 -0.90
CA LEU A 33 13.70 14.79 -1.50
C LEU A 33 13.82 13.62 -0.51
N ALA A 34 14.86 13.61 0.34
CA ALA A 34 15.01 12.61 1.38
C ALA A 34 13.86 12.70 2.38
N VAL A 35 13.53 13.90 2.87
CA VAL A 35 12.42 14.12 3.82
C VAL A 35 11.08 13.68 3.21
N ALA A 36 10.80 14.05 1.96
CA ALA A 36 9.60 13.62 1.25
C ALA A 36 9.54 12.09 1.08
N PHE A 37 10.67 11.47 0.72
CA PHE A 37 10.78 10.01 0.59
C PHE A 37 10.57 9.31 1.95
N TYR A 38 11.15 9.85 3.02
CA TYR A 38 10.98 9.32 4.37
C TYR A 38 9.50 9.41 4.78
N SER A 39 8.83 10.55 4.59
CA SER A 39 7.40 10.69 4.93
C SER A 39 6.51 9.70 4.19
N ASP A 40 6.75 9.49 2.89
CA ASP A 40 5.99 8.52 2.08
C ASP A 40 6.25 7.07 2.53
N PHE A 41 7.49 6.75 2.89
CA PHE A 41 7.85 5.43 3.39
C PHE A 41 7.17 5.13 4.74
N TYR A 42 7.14 6.09 5.67
CA TYR A 42 6.49 5.92 6.97
C TYR A 42 4.98 5.72 6.85
N CYS A 43 4.30 6.44 5.96
CA CYS A 43 2.87 6.27 5.74
C CYS A 43 2.53 4.85 5.23
N LYS A 44 3.41 4.26 4.41
CA LYS A 44 3.16 2.95 3.78
C LYS A 44 3.33 1.77 4.75
N GLN A 45 4.06 1.96 5.85
CA GLN A 45 4.34 0.92 6.85
C GLN A 45 3.09 0.55 7.69
N ASP A 46 2.19 1.50 7.96
CA ASP A 46 1.00 1.27 8.80
C ASP A 46 -0.26 0.91 7.99
N ARG A 47 -0.16 -0.10 7.13
CA ARG A 47 -1.36 -0.68 6.51
C ARG A 47 -2.02 -1.67 7.44
N ASN A 48 -3.31 -1.44 7.74
CA ASN A 48 -4.13 -2.39 8.49
C ASN A 48 -4.25 -3.71 7.74
N THR A 49 -3.57 -4.75 8.23
CA THR A 49 -3.74 -6.12 7.73
C THR A 49 -5.00 -6.74 8.32
N VAL A 50 -5.50 -7.79 7.67
CA VAL A 50 -6.64 -8.57 8.17
C VAL A 50 -6.38 -9.09 9.59
N PHE A 51 -5.14 -9.52 9.89
CA PHE A 51 -4.76 -10.00 11.22
C PHE A 51 -4.83 -8.90 12.30
N LYS A 52 -4.34 -7.69 11.99
CA LYS A 52 -4.42 -6.53 12.89
C LYS A 52 -5.87 -6.10 13.10
N HIS A 53 -6.68 -6.16 12.04
CA HIS A 53 -8.10 -5.83 12.12
C HIS A 53 -8.83 -6.74 13.09
N TYR A 54 -8.57 -8.06 13.10
CA TYR A 54 -9.22 -9.01 14.00
C TYR A 54 -8.47 -9.26 15.32
N ASN A 55 -7.51 -8.39 15.67
CA ASN A 55 -6.70 -8.52 16.89
C ASN A 55 -6.14 -9.95 17.12
N ILE A 56 -5.70 -10.61 16.05
CA ILE A 56 -5.19 -11.98 16.14
C ILE A 56 -3.81 -11.93 16.79
N GLN A 57 -3.70 -12.46 18.01
CA GLN A 57 -2.45 -12.55 18.76
C GLN A 57 -2.04 -14.02 18.92
N THR A 58 -0.73 -14.28 18.94
CA THR A 58 -0.20 -15.61 19.23
C THR A 58 -0.38 -15.91 20.72
N GLY A 59 -1.38 -16.71 21.06
CA GLY A 59 -1.56 -17.25 22.42
C GLY A 59 -3.02 -17.30 22.88
N VAL A 60 -3.75 -16.19 22.78
CA VAL A 60 -5.15 -16.11 23.23
C VAL A 60 -5.98 -15.36 22.20
N ASN A 61 -6.94 -16.07 21.60
CA ASN A 61 -7.95 -15.52 20.72
C ASN A 61 -9.30 -16.10 21.17
N GLU A 62 -10.34 -15.28 21.27
CA GLU A 62 -11.69 -15.77 21.59
C GLU A 62 -12.25 -16.64 20.46
N GLY A 63 -11.69 -16.51 19.25
CA GLY A 63 -12.08 -17.29 18.09
C GLY A 63 -13.38 -16.78 17.46
N LEU A 64 -14.12 -17.70 16.83
CA LEU A 64 -15.39 -17.41 16.17
C LEU A 64 -16.54 -17.59 17.16
N THR A 65 -17.26 -16.50 17.47
CA THR A 65 -18.41 -16.51 18.38
C THR A 65 -19.67 -16.02 17.66
N VAL A 66 -20.84 -16.33 18.22
CA VAL A 66 -22.14 -15.87 17.72
C VAL A 66 -22.55 -14.63 18.50
N GLY A 67 -22.71 -13.50 17.82
CA GLY A 67 -23.19 -12.26 18.43
C GLY A 67 -24.71 -12.17 18.50
N GLU A 68 -25.21 -11.27 19.34
CA GLU A 68 -26.64 -11.09 19.62
C GLU A 68 -27.49 -10.72 18.39
N CYS A 69 -26.89 -10.07 17.38
CA CYS A 69 -27.58 -9.59 16.18
C CYS A 69 -27.41 -10.49 14.95
N GLN A 70 -27.41 -11.82 15.12
CA GLN A 70 -27.26 -12.79 14.01
C GLN A 70 -25.98 -12.60 13.16
N ARG A 71 -24.94 -12.02 13.77
CA ARG A 71 -23.64 -11.83 13.12
C ARG A 71 -22.61 -12.74 13.78
N PHE A 72 -21.70 -13.26 12.98
CA PHE A 72 -20.51 -13.89 13.51
C PHE A 72 -19.54 -12.81 13.99
N LEU A 73 -18.88 -13.08 15.12
CA LEU A 73 -17.80 -12.25 15.64
C LEU A 73 -16.52 -13.06 15.61
N LEU A 74 -15.41 -12.45 15.18
CA LEU A 74 -14.07 -13.01 15.28
C LEU A 74 -13.30 -12.13 16.26
N ASN A 75 -12.93 -12.68 17.43
CA ASN A 75 -12.27 -11.94 18.51
C ASN A 75 -13.02 -10.64 18.89
N GLY A 76 -14.33 -10.75 19.12
CA GLY A 76 -15.21 -9.63 19.46
C GLY A 76 -15.56 -8.67 18.32
N ARG A 77 -15.03 -8.85 17.10
CA ARG A 77 -15.30 -7.97 15.95
C ARG A 77 -16.19 -8.64 14.91
N PRO A 78 -17.14 -7.92 14.29
CA PRO A 78 -18.06 -8.51 13.31
C PRO A 78 -17.33 -9.06 12.08
N LEU A 79 -17.67 -10.29 11.70
CA LEU A 79 -17.15 -11.00 10.54
C LEU A 79 -18.30 -11.40 9.63
N THR A 80 -18.19 -11.05 8.35
CA THR A 80 -19.07 -11.57 7.29
C THR A 80 -18.30 -12.63 6.51
N ILE A 81 -18.85 -13.84 6.41
CA ILE A 81 -18.21 -14.96 5.71
C ILE A 81 -18.76 -15.02 4.29
N THR A 82 -17.98 -14.52 3.34
CA THR A 82 -18.19 -14.78 1.91
C THR A 82 -17.38 -16.01 1.53
N SER A 83 -18.05 -17.05 1.02
CA SER A 83 -17.39 -18.31 0.68
C SER A 83 -17.52 -18.63 -0.81
N GLY A 84 -16.55 -19.37 -1.32
CA GLY A 84 -16.57 -19.98 -2.64
C GLY A 84 -16.25 -21.47 -2.54
N THR A 85 -16.65 -22.24 -3.54
CA THR A 85 -16.45 -23.70 -3.53
C THR A 85 -15.19 -24.08 -4.29
N ILE A 86 -14.27 -24.79 -3.62
CA ILE A 86 -13.14 -25.47 -4.24
C ILE A 86 -13.07 -26.91 -3.76
N HIS A 87 -12.99 -27.84 -4.71
CA HIS A 87 -12.86 -29.26 -4.41
C HIS A 87 -11.38 -29.64 -4.55
N TYR A 88 -10.70 -29.90 -3.43
CA TYR A 88 -9.25 -30.11 -3.40
C TYR A 88 -8.79 -31.26 -4.31
N PHE A 89 -9.60 -32.31 -4.45
CA PHE A 89 -9.30 -33.47 -5.31
C PHE A 89 -9.42 -33.18 -6.82
N ARG A 90 -10.15 -32.11 -7.21
CA ARG A 90 -10.30 -31.72 -8.63
C ARG A 90 -9.21 -30.75 -9.09
N VAL A 91 -8.28 -30.38 -8.21
CA VAL A 91 -7.23 -29.40 -8.50
C VAL A 91 -5.88 -29.96 -8.06
N HIS A 92 -4.93 -30.04 -8.99
CA HIS A 92 -3.57 -30.49 -8.67
C HIS A 92 -2.94 -29.62 -7.57
N PRO A 93 -2.26 -30.19 -6.55
CA PRO A 93 -1.75 -29.45 -5.39
C PRO A 93 -0.91 -28.21 -5.72
N TYR A 94 -0.15 -28.29 -6.82
CA TYR A 94 0.63 -27.16 -7.35
C TYR A 94 -0.23 -25.90 -7.60
N TYR A 95 -1.49 -26.05 -8.03
CA TYR A 95 -2.36 -24.93 -8.37
C TYR A 95 -3.18 -24.39 -7.19
N TRP A 96 -3.20 -25.04 -6.02
CA TRP A 96 -4.04 -24.59 -4.90
C TRP A 96 -3.76 -23.15 -4.50
N ARG A 97 -2.47 -22.78 -4.42
CA ARG A 97 -2.07 -21.43 -4.03
C ARG A 97 -2.56 -20.38 -5.03
N ASP A 98 -2.53 -20.69 -6.33
CA ASP A 98 -3.07 -19.80 -7.37
C ASP A 98 -4.60 -19.66 -7.25
N ARG A 99 -5.32 -20.78 -7.10
CA ARG A 99 -6.79 -20.77 -6.99
C ARG A 99 -7.28 -20.04 -5.74
N LEU A 100 -6.63 -20.26 -4.60
CA LEU A 100 -6.96 -19.57 -3.35
C LEU A 100 -6.68 -18.06 -3.42
N ARG A 101 -5.62 -17.64 -4.12
CA ARG A 101 -5.35 -16.21 -4.36
C ARG A 101 -6.42 -15.59 -5.24
N LYS A 102 -6.85 -16.28 -6.30
CA LYS A 102 -7.94 -15.82 -7.18
C LYS A 102 -9.24 -15.69 -6.41
N LEU A 103 -9.59 -16.67 -5.57
CA LEU A 103 -10.77 -16.60 -4.69
C LEU A 103 -10.69 -15.40 -3.73
N ARG A 104 -9.54 -15.17 -3.09
CA ARG A 104 -9.34 -14.00 -2.21
C ARG A 104 -9.47 -12.67 -2.96
N ALA A 105 -9.13 -12.62 -4.25
CA ALA A 105 -9.24 -11.40 -5.04
C ALA A 105 -10.70 -11.07 -5.44
N LEU A 106 -11.64 -12.00 -5.26
CA LEU A 106 -13.06 -11.77 -5.53
C LEU A 106 -13.79 -11.02 -4.41
N GLY A 107 -13.23 -10.98 -3.19
CA GLY A 107 -13.83 -10.30 -2.04
C GLY A 107 -13.36 -10.86 -0.70
#